data_AF-A0A9D6TIB9-F1
#
_entry.id   AF-A0A9D6TIB9-F1
#
_cell.length_a   1.000
_cell.length_b   1.000
_cell.length_c   1.000
_cell.angle_alpha   90.00
_cell.angle_beta   90.00
_cell.angle_gamma   90.00
#
_symmetry.space_group_name_H-M   'P 1'
#
loop_
_entity.id
_entity.type
_entity.pdbx_description
1 polymer ?
#
loop_
_entity_poly.entity_id
_entity_poly.type
_entity_poly.pdbx_seq_one_letter_code
_entity_poly.pdbx_strand_id
1 'polypeptide(L)'
;METPTAAFWKRKLAAFLHDPPEKAFDYGPHHVERARIYAQNLGLDLDEWLRGNDKADWSAAAADRFLFPSSVPLGGEPAFQHPLSPSGAGPLLTRTDFPDQTTTEEIVSNVLPTLNAGGEETFLRVWRRWLQSVVENGAEKRGAEWIGLLPADTRIPDATIWHHTAITSAVEATRGDDGQLHPAFLLVQV
;
A
#
# COMPACT_ATOMS: atom_id res chain seq x y z
N MET A 1 -4.46 -25.59 -12.21
CA MET A 1 -4.13 -24.63 -11.14
C MET A 1 -4.72 -25.18 -9.86
N GLU A 2 -3.90 -25.37 -8.83
CA GLU A 2 -4.41 -25.70 -7.51
C GLU A 2 -5.23 -24.54 -6.96
N THR A 3 -6.26 -24.84 -6.18
CA THR A 3 -7.10 -23.82 -5.55
C THR A 3 -6.27 -23.07 -4.50
N PRO A 4 -6.29 -21.73 -4.48
CA PRO A 4 -5.56 -20.96 -3.48
C PRO A 4 -5.97 -21.33 -2.04
N THR A 5 -4.98 -21.51 -1.16
CA THR A 5 -5.21 -21.88 0.24
C THR A 5 -5.56 -20.66 1.11
N ALA A 6 -6.07 -20.89 2.32
CA ALA A 6 -6.27 -19.80 3.29
C ALA A 6 -4.94 -19.07 3.62
N ALA A 7 -3.83 -19.80 3.69
CA ALA A 7 -2.51 -19.22 3.92
C ALA A 7 -2.06 -18.30 2.77
N PHE A 8 -2.39 -18.65 1.52
CA PHE A 8 -2.14 -17.80 0.36
C PHE A 8 -2.84 -16.43 0.50
N TRP A 9 -4.12 -16.42 0.84
CA TRP A 9 -4.88 -15.18 0.99
C TRP A 9 -4.41 -14.34 2.16
N LYS A 10 -4.06 -14.97 3.29
CA LYS A 10 -3.49 -14.30 4.45
C LYS A 10 -2.15 -13.61 4.12
N ARG A 11 -1.26 -14.28 3.38
CA ARG A 11 0.01 -13.67 2.93
C ARG A 11 -0.22 -12.49 2.00
N LYS A 12 -1.13 -12.63 1.02
CA LYS A 12 -1.50 -11.51 0.13
C LYS A 12 -2.04 -10.32 0.89
N LEU A 13 -2.90 -10.56 1.88
CA LEU A 13 -3.46 -9.50 2.71
C LEU A 13 -2.40 -8.85 3.61
N ALA A 14 -1.52 -9.64 4.23
CA ALA A 14 -0.40 -9.10 5.00
C ALA A 14 0.53 -8.22 4.15
N ALA A 15 0.90 -8.67 2.95
CA ALA A 15 1.67 -7.88 1.99
C ALA A 15 0.93 -6.63 1.51
N PHE A 16 -0.40 -6.65 1.41
CA PHE A 16 -1.18 -5.47 1.07
C PHE A 16 -1.25 -4.45 2.22
N LEU A 17 -1.16 -4.91 3.47
CA LEU A 17 -1.28 -4.09 4.67
C LEU A 17 0.06 -3.67 5.28
N HIS A 18 1.19 -4.13 4.73
CA HIS A 18 2.52 -3.91 5.32
C HIS A 18 2.86 -2.42 5.48
N ASP A 19 2.40 -1.60 4.53
CA ASP A 19 2.44 -0.15 4.59
C ASP A 19 1.02 0.41 4.68
N PRO A 20 0.75 1.33 5.61
CA PRO A 20 -0.55 1.95 5.71
C PRO A 20 -0.72 3.07 4.67
N PRO A 21 -1.96 3.44 4.31
CA PRO A 21 -2.22 4.54 3.36
C PRO A 21 -1.61 5.89 3.74
N GLU A 22 -1.49 6.16 5.04
CA GLU A 22 -0.92 7.38 5.60
C GLU A 22 0.63 7.37 5.68
N LYS A 23 1.33 6.33 5.21
CA LYS A 23 2.79 6.20 5.31
C LYS A 23 3.55 7.43 4.79
N ALA A 24 3.03 8.10 3.77
CA ALA A 24 3.65 9.29 3.18
C ALA A 24 3.91 10.42 4.18
N PHE A 25 3.19 10.45 5.31
CA PHE A 25 3.37 11.45 6.37
C PHE A 25 4.49 11.08 7.36
N ASP A 26 4.75 9.79 7.57
CA ASP A 26 5.78 9.32 8.51
C ASP A 26 6.40 7.98 8.08
N TYR A 27 7.69 8.01 7.71
CA TYR A 27 8.47 6.81 7.40
C TYR A 27 9.16 6.19 8.63
N GLY A 28 8.88 6.70 9.84
CA GLY A 28 9.37 6.21 11.12
C GLY A 28 8.53 5.06 11.71
N PRO A 29 8.73 4.71 13.00
CA PRO A 29 8.08 3.56 13.62
C PRO A 29 6.54 3.61 13.64
N HIS A 30 5.93 4.80 13.57
CA HIS A 30 4.48 4.96 13.69
C HIS A 30 3.71 4.30 12.55
N HIS A 31 4.16 4.41 11.29
CA HIS A 31 3.44 3.76 10.18
C HIS A 31 3.45 2.23 10.33
N VAL A 32 4.50 1.65 10.91
CA VAL A 32 4.56 0.21 11.19
C VAL A 32 3.53 -0.17 12.26
N GLU A 33 3.36 0.66 13.30
CA GLU A 33 2.30 0.48 14.30
C GLU A 33 0.91 0.56 13.67
N ARG A 34 0.68 1.55 12.79
CA ARG A 34 -0.56 1.71 12.03
C ARG A 34 -0.88 0.48 11.16
N ALA A 35 0.10 -0.02 10.41
CA ALA A 35 -0.03 -1.25 9.63
C ALA A 35 -0.42 -2.47 10.50
N ARG A 36 0.21 -2.62 11.66
CA ARG A 36 -0.13 -3.69 12.62
C ARG A 36 -1.57 -3.58 13.12
N ILE A 37 -2.04 -2.38 13.44
CA ILE A 37 -3.42 -2.15 13.88
C ILE A 37 -4.41 -2.59 12.79
N TYR A 38 -4.17 -2.24 11.53
CA TYR A 38 -5.03 -2.66 10.42
C TYR A 38 -5.04 -4.17 10.21
N ALA A 39 -3.87 -4.81 10.27
CA ALA A 39 -3.75 -6.26 10.19
C ALA A 39 -4.48 -6.97 11.34
N GLN A 40 -4.32 -6.49 12.57
CA GLN A 40 -4.97 -7.05 13.76
C GLN A 40 -6.50 -6.95 13.65
N ASN A 41 -7.03 -5.81 13.19
CA ASN A 41 -8.46 -5.62 12.97
C ASN A 41 -9.06 -6.57 11.94
N LEU A 42 -8.22 -7.16 11.08
CA LEU A 42 -8.60 -8.15 10.06
C LEU A 42 -8.23 -9.60 10.45
N GLY A 43 -7.75 -9.80 11.68
CA GLY A 43 -7.39 -11.12 12.21
C GLY A 43 -6.06 -11.67 11.69
N LEU A 44 -5.10 -10.79 11.37
CA LEU A 44 -3.75 -11.16 10.95
C LEU A 44 -2.69 -10.74 11.97
N ASP A 45 -1.68 -11.60 12.14
CA ASP A 45 -0.40 -11.22 12.75
C ASP A 45 0.55 -10.72 11.65
N LEU A 46 0.73 -9.40 11.57
CA LEU A 46 1.61 -8.81 10.55
C LEU A 46 3.10 -9.12 10.80
N ASP A 47 3.50 -9.35 12.06
CA ASP A 47 4.91 -9.60 12.39
C ASP A 47 5.35 -10.98 11.87
N GLU A 48 4.44 -11.95 11.72
CA GLU A 48 4.71 -13.20 11.00
C GLU A 48 5.18 -12.92 9.58
N TRP A 49 4.56 -11.97 8.89
CA TRP A 49 4.94 -11.61 7.53
C TRP A 49 6.23 -10.78 7.50
N LEU A 50 6.37 -9.78 8.38
CA LEU A 50 7.53 -8.88 8.41
C LEU A 50 8.86 -9.60 8.74
N ARG A 51 8.84 -10.75 9.43
CA ARG A 51 10.03 -11.53 9.85
C ARG A 51 10.70 -12.34 8.72
N GLY A 52 10.63 -11.88 7.47
CA GLY A 52 11.34 -12.54 6.35
C GLY A 52 10.67 -12.48 4.98
N ASN A 53 9.65 -11.64 4.79
CA ASN A 53 8.95 -11.48 3.51
C ASN A 53 9.18 -10.13 2.82
N ASP A 54 10.16 -9.37 3.27
CA ASP A 54 10.69 -8.12 2.69
C ASP A 54 11.11 -8.25 1.22
N LYS A 55 11.33 -9.48 0.73
CA LYS A 55 11.58 -9.76 -0.70
C LYS A 55 10.47 -9.20 -1.61
N ALA A 56 9.20 -9.29 -1.22
CA ALA A 56 8.09 -8.88 -2.09
C ALA A 56 8.00 -7.36 -2.17
N ASP A 57 8.14 -6.67 -1.04
CA ASP A 57 8.25 -5.21 -0.97
C ASP A 57 9.46 -4.73 -1.80
N TRP A 58 10.64 -5.30 -1.58
CA TRP A 58 11.84 -4.92 -2.33
C TRP A 58 11.71 -5.15 -3.84
N SER A 59 11.07 -6.25 -4.25
CA SER A 59 10.85 -6.55 -5.67
C SER A 59 9.86 -5.58 -6.31
N ALA A 60 8.77 -5.25 -5.61
CA ALA A 60 7.79 -4.26 -6.06
C ALA A 60 8.41 -2.87 -6.14
N ALA A 61 9.09 -2.46 -5.07
CA ALA A 61 9.87 -1.24 -4.99
C ALA A 61 10.86 -1.09 -6.16
N ALA A 62 11.64 -2.13 -6.46
CA ALA A 62 12.62 -2.10 -7.55
C ALA A 62 11.97 -1.94 -8.94
N ALA A 63 10.69 -2.30 -9.09
CA ALA A 63 9.92 -2.06 -10.31
C ALA A 63 9.33 -0.63 -10.34
N ASP A 64 9.01 -0.06 -9.18
CA ASP A 64 8.37 1.26 -9.07
C ASP A 64 9.37 2.43 -9.08
N ARG A 65 10.60 2.25 -8.55
CA ARG A 65 11.49 3.38 -8.23
C ARG A 65 12.97 3.16 -8.55
N PHE A 66 13.68 4.28 -8.78
CA PHE A 66 15.14 4.27 -8.96
C PHE A 66 15.87 3.92 -7.66
N LEU A 67 17.06 3.33 -7.80
CA LEU A 67 17.95 3.06 -6.67
C LEU A 67 18.57 4.36 -6.15
N PHE A 68 18.23 4.72 -4.91
CA PHE A 68 18.86 5.83 -4.21
C PHE A 68 20.11 5.37 -3.46
N PRO A 69 21.18 6.19 -3.40
CA PRO A 69 22.26 5.98 -2.45
C PRO A 69 21.73 5.94 -1.02
N SER A 70 22.33 5.13 -0.15
CA SER A 70 21.92 4.99 1.26
C SER A 70 21.99 6.29 2.07
N SER A 71 22.72 7.30 1.57
CA SER A 71 22.81 8.63 2.17
C SER A 71 21.59 9.51 1.91
N VAL A 72 20.69 9.15 0.99
CA VAL A 72 19.48 9.92 0.71
C VAL A 72 18.41 9.51 1.72
N PRO A 73 18.02 10.38 2.67
CA PRO A 73 17.02 10.03 3.65
C PRO A 73 15.67 9.75 2.96
N LEU A 74 14.93 8.79 3.52
CA LEU A 74 13.51 8.65 3.23
C LEU A 74 12.76 9.83 3.87
N GLY A 75 11.65 10.23 3.24
CA GLY A 75 10.78 11.28 3.74
C GLY A 75 10.86 12.58 2.95
N GLY A 76 10.04 13.53 3.39
CA GLY A 76 9.68 14.74 2.65
C GLY A 76 8.19 15.00 2.82
N GLU A 77 7.76 16.20 2.44
CA GLU A 77 6.33 16.53 2.45
C GLU A 77 5.59 15.74 1.35
N PRO A 78 4.43 15.13 1.65
CA PRO A 78 3.63 14.44 0.64
C PRO A 78 3.26 15.39 -0.51
N ALA A 79 3.48 14.88 -1.71
CA ALA A 79 3.10 15.49 -2.96
C ALA A 79 2.59 14.37 -3.88
N PHE A 80 1.94 14.73 -4.97
CA PHE A 80 1.65 13.79 -6.05
C PHE A 80 1.99 14.43 -7.39
N GLN A 81 2.83 13.76 -8.16
CA GLN A 81 3.20 14.15 -9.52
C GLN A 81 2.59 13.14 -10.49
N HIS A 82 1.74 13.60 -11.41
CA HIS A 82 1.15 12.71 -12.39
C HIS A 82 2.25 12.08 -13.28
N PRO A 83 2.34 10.74 -13.46
CA PRO A 83 3.43 10.09 -14.17
C PRO A 83 3.62 10.54 -15.63
N LEU A 84 2.52 10.97 -16.26
CA LEU A 84 2.51 11.48 -17.65
C LEU A 84 2.70 13.00 -17.74
N SER A 85 2.96 13.69 -16.63
CA SER A 85 3.24 15.12 -16.66
C SER A 85 4.55 15.40 -17.41
N PRO A 86 4.63 16.50 -18.17
CA PRO A 86 5.88 16.94 -18.77
C PRO A 86 6.99 17.11 -17.71
N SER A 87 8.23 16.84 -18.10
CA SER A 87 9.38 17.10 -17.23
C SER A 87 9.40 18.57 -16.80
N GLY A 88 9.53 18.81 -15.48
CA GLY A 88 9.53 20.15 -14.90
C GLY A 88 8.16 20.76 -14.63
N ALA A 89 7.04 20.06 -14.91
CA ALA A 89 5.70 20.56 -14.60
C ALA A 89 5.41 20.71 -13.09
N GLY A 90 6.24 20.09 -12.24
CA GLY A 90 6.03 20.04 -10.80
C GLY A 90 4.90 19.08 -10.39
N PRO A 91 4.63 18.97 -9.09
CA PRO A 91 3.58 18.10 -8.59
C PRO A 91 2.18 18.69 -8.88
N LEU A 92 1.23 17.81 -9.17
CA LEU A 92 -0.20 18.14 -9.28
C LEU A 92 -0.81 18.49 -7.93
N LEU A 93 -0.38 17.79 -6.87
CA LEU A 93 -0.80 18.02 -5.50
C LEU A 93 0.42 18.21 -4.60
N THR A 94 0.28 19.07 -3.62
CA THR A 94 1.29 19.37 -2.60
C THR A 94 0.73 19.11 -1.22
N ARG A 95 1.57 19.25 -0.19
CA ARG A 95 1.18 19.02 1.21
C ARG A 95 -0.11 19.71 1.63
N THR A 96 -0.37 20.90 1.11
CA THR A 96 -1.53 21.73 1.48
C THR A 96 -2.85 21.24 0.88
N ASP A 97 -2.79 20.34 -0.10
CA ASP A 97 -3.96 19.75 -0.74
C ASP A 97 -4.44 18.52 0.03
N PHE A 98 -3.53 17.80 0.70
CA PHE A 98 -3.86 16.65 1.55
C PHE A 98 -4.32 17.08 2.95
N PRO A 99 -5.17 16.27 3.61
CA PRO A 99 -5.45 16.42 5.04
C PRO A 99 -4.16 16.21 5.85
N ASP A 100 -4.19 16.53 7.14
CA ASP A 100 -3.10 16.14 8.03
C ASP A 100 -3.09 14.63 8.31
N GLN A 101 -1.98 14.17 8.88
CA GLN A 101 -1.77 12.76 9.19
C GLN A 101 -2.87 12.22 10.11
N THR A 102 -3.18 12.90 11.21
CA THR A 102 -4.21 12.49 12.16
C THR A 102 -5.58 12.33 11.50
N THR A 103 -5.95 13.28 10.65
CA THR A 103 -7.20 13.26 9.91
C THR A 103 -7.23 12.10 8.90
N THR A 104 -6.13 11.86 8.21
CA THR A 104 -5.97 10.73 7.28
C THR A 104 -6.14 9.41 8.01
N GLU A 105 -5.42 9.23 9.11
CA GLU A 105 -5.47 8.04 9.96
C GLU A 105 -6.88 7.73 10.43
N GLU A 106 -7.62 8.76 10.85
CA GLU A 106 -9.01 8.63 11.30
C GLU A 106 -9.93 8.17 10.16
N ILE A 107 -9.85 8.82 8.98
CA ILE A 107 -10.66 8.45 7.80
C ILE A 107 -10.38 6.99 7.41
N VAL A 108 -9.09 6.65 7.27
CA VAL A 108 -8.66 5.33 6.78
C VAL A 108 -9.05 4.23 7.76
N SER A 109 -8.93 4.47 9.07
CA SER A 109 -9.38 3.52 10.11
C SER A 109 -10.89 3.32 10.11
N ASN A 110 -11.68 4.39 10.02
CA ASN A 110 -13.14 4.32 10.13
C ASN A 110 -13.80 3.56 8.98
N VAL A 111 -13.14 3.53 7.81
CA VAL A 111 -13.69 2.93 6.59
C VAL A 111 -13.03 1.60 6.22
N LEU A 112 -12.13 1.09 7.07
CA LEU A 112 -11.56 -0.24 6.91
C LEU A 112 -12.68 -1.29 6.93
N PRO A 113 -12.79 -2.18 5.92
CA PRO A 113 -13.84 -3.20 5.90
C PRO A 113 -13.82 -4.08 7.15
N THR A 114 -14.96 -4.18 7.84
CA THR A 114 -15.14 -5.02 9.03
C THR A 114 -15.41 -6.45 8.60
N LEU A 115 -14.39 -7.30 8.65
CA LEU A 115 -14.46 -8.68 8.21
C LEU A 115 -13.65 -9.57 9.14
N ASN A 116 -14.21 -10.72 9.49
CA ASN A 116 -13.53 -11.69 10.33
C ASN A 116 -12.83 -12.73 9.44
N ALA A 117 -11.56 -13.03 9.75
CA ALA A 117 -10.80 -14.23 9.34
C ALA A 117 -9.78 -14.16 8.18
N GLY A 118 -9.36 -12.98 7.69
CA GLY A 118 -8.17 -12.84 6.83
C GLY A 118 -8.13 -13.72 5.55
N GLY A 119 -9.28 -14.21 5.09
CA GLY A 119 -9.40 -15.14 3.96
C GLY A 119 -9.56 -14.43 2.62
N GLU A 120 -9.95 -15.19 1.59
CA GLU A 120 -10.18 -14.67 0.23
C GLU A 120 -11.13 -13.48 0.20
N GLU A 121 -12.29 -13.63 0.83
CA GLU A 121 -13.30 -12.57 0.90
C GLU A 121 -12.77 -11.32 1.61
N THR A 122 -12.02 -11.51 2.70
CA THR A 122 -11.36 -10.41 3.41
C THR A 122 -10.40 -9.66 2.50
N PHE A 123 -9.52 -10.39 1.82
CA PHE A 123 -8.57 -9.81 0.88
C PHE A 123 -9.28 -9.05 -0.23
N LEU A 124 -10.23 -9.68 -0.93
CA LEU A 124 -10.91 -9.08 -2.09
C LEU A 124 -11.69 -7.82 -1.70
N ARG A 125 -12.35 -7.82 -0.54
CA ARG A 125 -13.07 -6.65 -0.04
C ARG A 125 -12.12 -5.52 0.36
N VAL A 126 -11.03 -5.82 1.09
CA VAL A 126 -10.03 -4.81 1.47
C VAL A 126 -9.38 -4.21 0.23
N TRP A 127 -8.83 -5.05 -0.66
CA TRP A 127 -8.20 -4.62 -1.91
C TRP A 127 -9.14 -3.78 -2.79
N ARG A 128 -10.40 -4.20 -2.95
CA ARG A 128 -11.32 -3.53 -3.88
C ARG A 128 -12.01 -2.31 -3.29
N ARG A 129 -12.35 -2.33 -2.00
CA ARG A 129 -13.26 -1.35 -1.38
C ARG A 129 -12.59 -0.38 -0.43
N TRP A 130 -11.43 -0.67 0.16
CA TRP A 130 -10.87 0.20 1.19
C TRP A 130 -10.56 1.61 0.65
N LEU A 131 -9.77 1.70 -0.43
CA LEU A 131 -9.50 2.97 -1.13
C LEU A 131 -10.79 3.68 -1.55
N GLN A 132 -11.72 2.96 -2.16
CA GLN A 132 -12.98 3.55 -2.61
C GLN A 132 -13.76 4.13 -1.43
N SER A 133 -13.85 3.42 -0.30
CA SER A 133 -14.52 3.89 0.89
C SER A 133 -13.80 5.08 1.53
N VAL A 134 -12.46 5.14 1.51
CA VAL A 134 -11.68 6.32 1.95
C VAL A 134 -12.10 7.56 1.18
N VAL A 135 -12.12 7.48 -0.15
CA VAL A 135 -12.42 8.63 -1.02
C VAL A 135 -13.91 9.02 -0.94
N GLU A 136 -14.82 8.05 -0.90
CA GLU A 136 -16.27 8.30 -0.87
C GLU A 136 -16.77 8.79 0.50
N ASN A 137 -16.26 8.24 1.60
CA ASN A 137 -16.77 8.53 2.96
C ASN A 137 -15.91 9.56 3.71
N GLY A 138 -14.74 9.91 3.18
CA GLY A 138 -13.90 10.97 3.73
C GLY A 138 -14.28 12.38 3.25
N ALA A 139 -15.13 12.50 2.22
CA ALA A 139 -15.33 13.72 1.43
C ALA A 139 -15.77 14.98 2.21
N GLU A 140 -16.30 14.83 3.44
CA GLU A 140 -16.63 15.97 4.30
C GLU A 140 -15.38 16.66 4.88
N LYS A 141 -14.24 15.97 4.92
CA LYS A 141 -12.96 16.51 5.37
C LYS A 141 -12.17 17.01 4.18
N ARG A 142 -11.69 18.26 4.27
CA ARG A 142 -10.90 18.90 3.20
C ARG A 142 -9.73 18.01 2.79
N GLY A 143 -9.64 17.74 1.49
CA GLY A 143 -8.52 17.01 0.88
C GLY A 143 -8.64 15.49 0.98
N ALA A 144 -9.67 14.95 1.64
CA ALA A 144 -9.85 13.51 1.77
C ALA A 144 -10.00 12.81 0.42
N GLU A 145 -10.55 13.50 -0.58
CA GLU A 145 -10.63 13.04 -1.97
C GLU A 145 -9.25 12.73 -2.58
N TRP A 146 -8.19 13.35 -2.03
CA TRP A 146 -6.82 13.19 -2.49
C TRP A 146 -6.03 12.12 -1.73
N ILE A 147 -6.56 11.50 -0.67
CA ILE A 147 -5.87 10.41 0.07
C ILE A 147 -5.52 9.24 -0.87
N GLY A 148 -6.33 9.01 -1.91
CA GLY A 148 -6.05 8.03 -2.96
C GLY A 148 -4.77 8.28 -3.76
N LEU A 149 -4.24 9.51 -3.71
CA LEU A 149 -3.05 9.97 -4.42
C LEU A 149 -1.84 10.17 -3.50
N LEU A 150 -1.91 9.79 -2.22
CA LEU A 150 -0.74 9.80 -1.36
C LEU A 150 0.36 8.89 -1.95
N PRO A 151 1.61 9.38 -2.05
CA PRO A 151 2.68 8.64 -2.69
C PRO A 151 3.17 7.48 -1.82
N ALA A 152 3.68 6.43 -2.44
CA ALA A 152 4.39 5.37 -1.72
C ALA A 152 5.75 5.88 -1.20
N ASP A 153 6.43 6.70 -2.01
CA ASP A 153 7.74 7.28 -1.73
C ASP A 153 7.71 8.78 -2.03
N THR A 154 7.85 9.62 -1.00
CA THR A 154 7.79 11.09 -1.18
C THR A 154 8.94 11.65 -2.01
N ARG A 155 10.01 10.89 -2.25
CA ARG A 155 11.13 11.31 -3.12
C ARG A 155 10.80 11.16 -4.60
N ILE A 156 9.91 10.23 -4.94
CA ILE A 156 9.42 9.98 -6.31
C ILE A 156 7.89 9.87 -6.22
N PRO A 157 7.18 11.00 -6.11
CA PRO A 157 5.77 11.03 -5.74
C PRO A 157 4.82 10.72 -6.91
N ASP A 158 5.18 9.79 -7.80
CA ASP A 158 4.41 9.47 -9.01
C ASP A 158 3.63 8.15 -8.92
N ALA A 159 4.03 7.26 -8.00
CA ALA A 159 3.29 6.05 -7.64
C ALA A 159 2.58 6.22 -6.31
N THR A 160 1.29 5.88 -6.28
CA THR A 160 0.50 5.95 -5.05
C THR A 160 0.80 4.77 -4.13
N ILE A 161 0.65 4.96 -2.82
CA ILE A 161 0.83 3.89 -1.83
C ILE A 161 -0.08 2.69 -2.11
N TRP A 162 -1.29 2.96 -2.61
CA TRP A 162 -2.28 1.94 -2.98
C TRP A 162 -1.82 1.06 -4.16
N HIS A 163 -1.13 1.65 -5.14
CA HIS A 163 -0.53 0.87 -6.23
C HIS A 163 0.64 0.03 -5.72
N HIS A 164 1.52 0.64 -4.92
CA HIS A 164 2.68 -0.04 -4.38
C HIS A 164 2.28 -1.28 -3.56
N THR A 165 1.36 -1.15 -2.60
CA THR A 165 0.92 -2.29 -1.79
C THR A 165 0.16 -3.34 -2.59
N ALA A 166 -0.57 -2.95 -3.65
CA ALA A 166 -1.20 -3.87 -4.57
C ALA A 166 -0.16 -4.69 -5.37
N ILE A 167 0.92 -4.06 -5.85
CA ILE A 167 2.02 -4.75 -6.53
C ILE A 167 2.77 -5.65 -5.56
N THR A 168 3.10 -5.18 -4.36
CA THR A 168 3.72 -5.99 -3.30
C THR A 168 2.87 -7.23 -2.99
N SER A 169 1.55 -7.07 -2.87
CA SER A 169 0.62 -8.20 -2.71
C SER A 169 0.55 -9.13 -3.91
N ALA A 170 0.65 -8.61 -5.14
CA ALA A 170 0.67 -9.41 -6.36
C ALA A 170 1.96 -10.23 -6.48
N VAL A 171 3.11 -9.63 -6.17
CA VAL A 171 4.41 -10.31 -6.12
C VAL A 171 4.42 -11.36 -5.02
N GLU A 172 3.89 -11.06 -3.83
CA GLU A 172 3.78 -12.02 -2.73
C GLU A 172 2.95 -13.27 -3.10
N ALA A 173 1.95 -13.12 -3.97
CA ALA A 173 1.16 -14.25 -4.46
C ALA A 173 1.97 -15.26 -5.28
N THR A 174 3.16 -14.89 -5.74
CA THR A 174 4.05 -15.72 -6.54
C THR A 174 5.04 -16.51 -5.67
N ARG A 175 4.93 -16.39 -4.34
CA ARG A 175 5.79 -17.10 -3.40
C ARG A 175 5.54 -18.60 -3.47
N GLY A 176 6.57 -19.35 -3.85
CA GLY A 176 6.56 -20.82 -3.85
C GLY A 176 6.77 -21.41 -2.46
N ASP A 177 6.62 -22.72 -2.36
CA ASP A 177 6.87 -23.48 -1.12
C ASP A 177 8.34 -23.44 -0.69
N ASP A 178 9.25 -23.10 -1.61
CA ASP A 178 10.67 -22.83 -1.38
C ASP A 178 10.92 -21.44 -0.75
N GLY A 179 9.87 -20.66 -0.53
CA GLY A 179 9.93 -19.29 0.00
C GLY A 179 10.53 -18.28 -0.98
N GLN A 180 10.76 -18.64 -2.25
CA GLN A 180 11.21 -17.72 -3.30
C GLN A 180 10.02 -17.15 -4.07
N LEU A 181 10.24 -15.98 -4.66
CA LEU A 181 9.25 -15.30 -5.49
C LEU A 181 9.45 -15.74 -6.95
N HIS A 182 8.37 -16.16 -7.61
CA HIS A 182 8.38 -16.59 -9.01
C HIS A 182 7.42 -15.73 -9.86
N PRO A 183 7.57 -14.39 -9.89
CA PRO A 183 6.66 -13.53 -10.63
C PRO A 183 6.79 -13.74 -12.14
N ALA A 184 5.65 -13.75 -12.82
CA ALA A 184 5.57 -13.86 -14.27
C ALA A 184 4.49 -12.91 -14.80
N PHE A 185 4.74 -12.31 -15.95
CA PHE A 185 3.72 -11.54 -16.68
C PHE A 185 2.92 -12.49 -17.56
N LEU A 186 1.61 -12.54 -17.32
CA LEU A 186 0.68 -13.25 -18.20
C LEU A 186 0.09 -12.26 -19.21
N LEU A 187 0.38 -12.47 -20.49
CA LEU A 187 -0.24 -11.74 -21.59
C LEU A 187 -1.38 -12.58 -22.16
N VAL A 188 -2.61 -12.05 -22.13
CA VAL A 188 -3.78 -12.65 -22.80
C VAL A 188 -4.20 -11.71 -23.92
N GLN A 189 -4.17 -12.20 -25.16
CA GLN A 189 -4.61 -11.46 -26.35
C GLN A 189 -5.71 -12.27 -27.02
N VAL A 190 -6.87 -11.64 -27.22
CA VAL A 190 -8.07 -12.23 -27.84
C VAL A 190 -8.16 -11.77 -29.29
#